data_AF-A0A963MH73-F1
#
_entry.id   AF-A0A963MH73-F1
#
_cell.length_a   1.000
_cell.length_b   1.000
_cell.length_c   1.000
_cell.angle_alpha   90.00
_cell.angle_beta   90.00
_cell.angle_gamma   90.00
#
_symmetry.space_group_name_H-M   'P 1'
#
loop_
_entity.id
_entity.type
_entity.pdbx_description
1 polymer ?
#
loop_
_entity_poly.entity_id
_entity_poly.type
_entity_poly.pdbx_seq_one_letter_code
_entity_poly.pdbx_strand_id
1 'polypeptide(L)'
;SFQETTRVLTEAAIMGKRDDLRGLKENVIVGRLIPAGTGMAYHEARKIRENMDDAERRAIAEAEAAELAGETEEVATAEGESEGEAPSGAGTVTE
;
A
#
# COMPACT_ATOMS: atom_id res chain seq x y z
N SER A 1 -21.79 20.35 13.01
CA SER A 1 -22.69 19.18 12.99
C SER A 1 -24.03 19.57 12.44
N PHE A 2 -24.84 20.38 13.14
CA PHE A 2 -26.25 20.53 12.79
C PHE A 2 -26.60 21.72 11.89
N GLN A 3 -25.61 22.49 11.45
CA GLN A 3 -25.81 23.55 10.46
C GLN A 3 -25.46 23.00 9.08
N GLU A 4 -26.24 23.41 8.08
CA GLU A 4 -26.02 23.06 6.67
C GLU A 4 -25.88 21.55 6.39
N THR A 5 -26.56 20.70 7.17
CA THR A 5 -26.43 19.23 7.14
C THR A 5 -26.62 18.64 5.74
N THR A 6 -27.64 19.09 5.01
CA THR A 6 -27.93 18.61 3.65
C THR A 6 -26.75 18.85 2.70
N ARG A 7 -26.14 20.05 2.77
CA ARG A 7 -25.01 20.40 1.93
C ARG A 7 -23.79 19.54 2.26
N VAL A 8 -23.45 19.44 3.55
CA VAL A 8 -22.27 18.70 4.03
C VAL A 8 -22.39 17.20 3.70
N LEU A 9 -23.56 16.59 3.89
CA LEU A 9 -23.77 15.17 3.56
C LEU A 9 -23.69 14.91 2.05
N THR A 10 -24.24 15.81 1.23
CA THR A 10 -24.19 15.67 -0.23
C THR A 10 -22.75 15.74 -0.74
N GLU A 11 -21.97 16.72 -0.29
CA GLU A 11 -20.55 16.85 -0.68
C GLU A 11 -19.72 15.65 -0.23
N ALA A 12 -19.95 15.13 0.98
CA ALA A 12 -19.27 13.95 1.50
C ALA A 12 -19.60 12.67 0.70
N ALA A 13 -20.88 12.48 0.33
CA ALA A 13 -21.32 11.34 -0.46
C ALA A 13 -20.74 11.36 -1.88
N ILE A 14 -20.73 12.53 -2.54
CA ILE A 14 -20.15 12.70 -3.88
C ILE A 14 -18.64 12.40 -3.87
N MET A 15 -17.92 12.87 -2.83
CA MET A 15 -16.48 12.64 -2.69
C MET A 15 -16.13 11.27 -2.10
N GLY A 16 -17.12 10.46 -1.70
CA GLY A 16 -16.89 9.18 -1.04
C GLY A 16 -16.10 9.29 0.27
N LYS A 17 -16.23 10.41 1.00
CA LYS A 17 -15.46 10.66 2.22
C LYS A 17 -15.80 9.65 3.30
N ARG A 18 -14.78 9.17 4.02
CA ARG A 18 -14.91 8.32 5.20
C ARG A 18 -14.56 9.11 6.44
N ASP A 19 -15.32 8.87 7.51
CA ASP A 19 -15.07 9.43 8.83
C ASP A 19 -14.38 8.36 9.69
N ASP A 20 -13.16 8.66 10.11
CA ASP A 20 -12.34 7.75 10.93
C ASP A 20 -12.66 7.87 12.43
N LEU A 21 -13.62 8.72 12.81
CA LEU A 21 -14.13 8.89 14.18
C LEU A 21 -13.03 9.20 15.18
N ARG A 22 -12.17 10.15 14.82
CA ARG A 22 -11.06 10.60 15.69
C ARG A 22 -11.49 11.74 16.61
N GLY A 23 -12.56 12.45 16.26
CA GLY A 23 -13.05 13.60 16.99
C GLY A 23 -13.92 13.24 18.19
N LEU A 24 -13.98 14.16 19.16
CA LEU A 24 -14.86 14.02 20.32
C LEU A 24 -16.34 13.93 19.90
N LYS A 25 -16.77 14.88 19.06
CA LYS A 25 -18.18 15.02 18.70
C LYS A 25 -18.73 13.86 17.88
N GLU A 26 -17.94 13.33 16.95
CA GLU A 26 -18.32 12.20 16.10
C GLU A 26 -18.54 10.94 16.95
N ASN A 27 -17.62 10.65 17.87
CA ASN A 27 -17.75 9.52 18.79
C ASN A 27 -18.97 9.66 19.70
N VAL A 28 -19.26 10.88 20.19
CA VAL A 28 -20.48 11.15 20.97
C VAL A 28 -21.73 10.89 20.15
N ILE A 29 -21.78 11.34 18.89
CA ILE A 29 -22.96 11.16 18.02
C ILE A 29 -23.20 9.67 17.71
N VAL A 30 -22.15 8.89 17.52
CA VAL A 30 -22.23 7.45 17.21
C VAL A 30 -22.39 6.57 18.46
N GLY A 31 -22.17 7.12 19.66
CA GLY A 31 -22.27 6.39 20.93
C GLY A 31 -21.07 5.50 21.25
N ARG A 32 -19.87 5.85 20.73
CA ARG A 32 -18.60 5.17 21.05
C ARG A 32 -17.88 5.89 22.18
N LEU A 33 -16.93 5.19 22.80
CA LEU A 33 -16.09 5.79 23.83
C LEU A 33 -15.35 7.01 23.26
N ILE A 34 -15.34 8.11 23.99
CA ILE A 34 -14.74 9.38 23.53
C ILE A 34 -13.23 9.40 23.72
N PRO A 35 -12.46 10.13 22.90
CA PRO A 35 -11.01 10.28 23.05
C PRO A 35 -10.67 11.31 24.15
N ALA A 36 -11.23 11.14 25.35
CA ALA A 36 -11.00 12.01 26.49
C ALA A 36 -11.17 11.23 27.80
N GLY A 37 -10.47 11.67 28.85
CA GLY A 37 -10.55 11.07 30.18
C GLY A 37 -10.24 9.57 30.16
N THR A 38 -11.14 8.76 30.71
CA THR A 38 -11.01 7.28 30.76
C THR A 38 -11.02 6.63 29.38
N GLY A 39 -11.50 7.33 28.35
CA GLY A 39 -11.50 6.82 26.98
C GLY A 39 -10.16 6.95 26.25
N MET A 40 -9.17 7.69 26.78
CA MET A 40 -7.87 7.84 26.11
C MET A 40 -7.13 6.51 25.95
N ALA A 41 -7.12 5.65 26.97
CA ALA A 41 -6.43 4.36 26.90
C ALA A 41 -6.95 3.46 25.76
N TYR A 42 -8.28 3.48 25.52
CA TYR A 42 -8.89 2.73 24.43
C TYR A 42 -8.48 3.27 23.06
N HIS A 43 -8.48 4.59 22.89
CA HIS A 43 -8.10 5.25 21.64
C HIS A 43 -6.60 5.13 21.35
N GLU A 44 -5.75 5.20 22.38
CA GLU A 44 -4.31 4.98 22.26
C GLU A 44 -4.00 3.54 21.84
N ALA A 45 -4.60 2.54 22.50
CA ALA A 45 -4.43 1.14 22.13
C ALA A 45 -4.89 0.87 20.69
N ARG A 46 -6.01 1.49 20.28
CA ARG A 46 -6.50 1.41 18.90
C ARG A 46 -5.51 2.03 17.91
N LYS A 47 -4.99 3.22 18.19
CA LYS A 47 -4.02 3.91 17.33
C LYS A 47 -2.72 3.13 17.19
N ILE A 48 -2.26 2.50 18.27
CA ILE A 48 -1.07 1.64 18.23
C ILE A 48 -1.30 0.45 17.30
N ARG A 49 -2.44 -0.24 17.44
CA ARG A 49 -2.79 -1.35 16.54
C ARG A 49 -2.88 -0.91 15.08
N GLU A 50 -3.58 0.20 14.81
CA GLU A 50 -3.68 0.75 13.44
C GLU A 50 -2.31 1.07 12.86
N ASN A 51 -1.40 1.67 13.65
CA ASN A 51 -0.04 1.94 13.20
C ASN A 51 0.78 0.66 12.94
N MET A 52 0.58 -0.39 13.74
CA MET A 52 1.25 -1.68 13.53
C MET A 52 0.76 -2.35 12.25
N ASP A 53 -0.56 -2.39 12.04
CA ASP A 53 -1.17 -2.95 10.83
C ASP A 53 -0.71 -2.19 9.58
N ASP A 54 -0.61 -0.85 9.65
CA ASP A 54 -0.11 -0.01 8.56
C ASP A 54 1.39 -0.23 8.30
N ALA A 55 2.19 -0.42 9.34
CA ALA A 55 3.62 -0.71 9.20
C ALA A 55 3.86 -2.08 8.58
N GLU A 56 3.10 -3.10 9.00
CA GLU A 56 3.16 -4.45 8.43
C GLU A 56 2.78 -4.44 6.96
N ARG A 57 1.68 -3.77 6.59
CA ARG A 57 1.26 -3.62 5.19
C ARG A 57 2.31 -2.94 4.33
N ARG A 58 2.97 -1.90 4.85
CA ARG A 58 4.07 -1.22 4.13
C ARG A 58 5.28 -2.12 3.97
N ALA A 59 5.66 -2.86 5.01
CA ALA A 59 6.78 -3.78 4.95
C ALA A 59 6.54 -4.92 3.94
N ILE A 60 5.32 -5.48 3.89
CA ILE A 60 4.95 -6.49 2.88
C ILE A 60 5.03 -5.89 1.47
N ALA A 61 4.45 -4.71 1.26
CA ALA A 61 4.50 -4.06 -0.06
C ALA A 61 5.93 -3.71 -0.50
N GLU A 62 6.80 -3.31 0.43
CA GLU A 62 8.22 -3.04 0.15
C GLU A 62 8.99 -4.32 -0.15
N ALA A 63 8.73 -5.41 0.56
CA ALA A 63 9.32 -6.72 0.30
C ALA A 63 8.87 -7.28 -1.06
N GLU A 64 7.57 -7.22 -1.38
CA GLU A 64 7.02 -7.63 -2.68
C GLU A 64 7.61 -6.78 -3.82
N ALA A 65 7.76 -5.46 -3.63
CA ALA A 65 8.37 -4.59 -4.63
C ALA A 65 9.87 -4.90 -4.85
N ALA A 66 10.60 -5.24 -3.79
CA ALA A 66 12.00 -5.64 -3.88
C ALA A 66 12.18 -7.00 -4.56
N GLU A 67 11.30 -7.97 -4.28
CA GLU A 67 11.28 -9.29 -4.92
C GLU A 67 11.01 -9.16 -6.42
N LEU A 68 9.98 -8.40 -6.80
CA LEU A 68 9.65 -8.17 -8.21
C LEU A 68 10.75 -7.42 -8.98
N ALA A 69 11.48 -6.50 -8.32
CA ALA A 69 12.63 -5.84 -8.91
C ALA A 69 13.82 -6.80 -9.12
N GLY A 70 14.07 -7.73 -8.18
CA GLY A 70 15.11 -8.75 -8.31
C GLY A 70 14.82 -9.75 -9.43
N GLU A 71 13.57 -10.18 -9.58
CA GLU A 71 13.14 -11.06 -10.69
C GLU A 71 13.32 -10.37 -12.05
N THR A 72 13.08 -9.06 -12.15
CA THR A 72 13.34 -8.32 -13.41
C THR A 72 14.81 -8.22 -13.78
N GLU A 73 15.73 -8.21 -12.81
CA GLU A 73 17.18 -8.25 -13.09
C GLU A 73 17.67 -9.66 -13.46
N GLU A 74 17.11 -10.73 -12.86
CA GLU A 74 17.41 -12.11 -13.28
C GLU A 74 16.89 -12.43 -14.68
N VAL A 75 15.70 -11.95 -15.06
CA VAL A 75 15.18 -12.14 -16.43
C VAL A 75 15.98 -11.33 -17.46
N ALA A 76 16.42 -10.11 -17.12
CA ALA A 76 17.24 -9.29 -18.02
C ALA A 76 18.66 -9.86 -18.22
N THR A 77 19.19 -10.60 -17.26
CA THR A 77 20.50 -11.28 -17.39
C THR A 77 20.39 -12.61 -18.14
N ALA A 78 19.28 -13.34 -18.00
CA ALA A 78 19.05 -14.60 -18.73
C ALA A 78 18.85 -14.41 -20.25
N GLU A 79 18.34 -13.26 -20.71
CA GLU A 79 18.22 -12.97 -22.16
C GLU A 79 19.56 -12.55 -22.82
N GLY A 80 20.62 -12.29 -22.03
CA GLY A 80 21.92 -11.82 -22.52
C GLY A 80 22.94 -12.92 -22.87
N GLU A 81 22.69 -14.19 -22.52
CA GLU A 81 23.69 -15.28 -22.64
C GLU A 81 23.41 -16.32 -23.73
N SER A 82 22.48 -16.08 -24.67
CA SER A 82 22.13 -17.08 -25.70
C SER A 82 22.34 -16.68 -27.17
N GLU A 83 23.40 -15.95 -27.51
CA GLU A 83 23.88 -15.93 -28.90
C GLU A 83 25.42 -15.99 -28.98
N GLY A 84 25.93 -17.16 -29.39
CA GLY A 84 27.22 -17.23 -30.09
C GLY A 84 28.18 -18.35 -29.70
N GLU A 85 27.87 -19.61 -30.03
CA GLU A 85 28.92 -20.60 -30.32
C GLU A 85 28.43 -21.52 -31.45
N ALA A 86 28.83 -21.22 -32.69
CA ALA A 86 28.63 -22.10 -33.84
C ALA A 86 30.02 -22.59 -34.33
N PRO A 87 30.28 -23.90 -34.42
CA PRO A 87 31.57 -24.42 -34.87
C PRO A 87 31.66 -24.37 -36.40
N SER A 88 32.49 -23.49 -36.96
CA SER A 88 32.76 -23.46 -38.40
C SER A 88 33.87 -24.45 -38.77
N GLY A 89 33.46 -25.69 -39.05
CA GLY A 89 34.29 -26.70 -39.70
C GLY A 89 34.21 -26.61 -41.24
N ALA A 90 35.39 -26.47 -41.85
CA ALA A 90 35.82 -26.99 -43.16
C ALA A 90 35.12 -26.55 -44.46
N GLY A 91 35.94 -26.11 -45.42
CA GLY A 91 35.76 -26.52 -46.83
C GLY A 91 36.01 -25.49 -47.91
N THR A 92 37.27 -25.40 -48.36
CA THR A 92 37.74 -25.33 -49.78
C THR A 92 37.26 -24.24 -50.74
N VAL A 93 38.26 -23.65 -51.46
CA VAL A 93 38.27 -22.94 -52.79
C VAL A 93 39.34 -21.83 -52.65
N THR A 94 40.45 -21.70 -53.39
CA THR A 94 40.86 -22.11 -54.77
C THR A 94 42.34 -21.79 -55.01
N GLU A 95 42.90 -22.44 -56.07
CA GLU A 95 44.14 -22.19 -56.86
C GLU A 95 45.52 -22.44 -56.25
#